data_AF-A0A830D4Z0-F1
#
_entry.id   AF-A0A830D4Z0-F1
#
_cell.length_a   1.000
_cell.length_b   1.000
_cell.length_c   1.000
_cell.angle_alpha   90.00
_cell.angle_beta   90.00
_cell.angle_gamma   90.00
#
_symmetry.space_group_name_H-M   'P 1'
#
loop_
_entity.id
_entity.type
_entity.pdbx_description
1 polymer ?
#
loop_
_entity_poly.entity_id
_entity_poly.type
_entity_poly.pdbx_seq_one_letter_code
_entity_poly.pdbx_strand_id
1 'polypeptide(L)'
;MSGEDAFVAEALAPAQAPALGEPMDIMTALQLVLRKSRAHNGLSRGLHEAAKVIEKHVAQLCVLAEDCDQADYVKLVKALCA
;
A
#
# COMPACT_ATOMS: atom_id res chain seq x y z
N MET A 1 -8.71 52.94 9.61
CA MET A 1 -7.83 51.91 10.19
C MET A 1 -8.46 50.59 9.86
N SER A 2 -7.95 49.99 8.79
CA SER A 2 -8.61 48.97 7.98
C SER A 2 -8.24 47.58 8.50
N GLY A 3 -9.27 46.78 8.81
CA GLY A 3 -9.32 45.33 8.61
C GLY A 3 -8.25 44.46 9.26
N GLU A 4 -8.62 43.82 10.37
CA GLU A 4 -8.16 42.49 10.75
C GLU A 4 -8.41 41.50 9.60
N ASP A 5 -7.36 40.81 9.17
CA ASP A 5 -7.40 39.40 8.76
C ASP A 5 -5.99 38.91 8.42
N ALA A 6 -5.83 37.58 8.46
CA ALA A 6 -4.67 36.79 8.06
C ALA A 6 -3.63 36.48 9.17
N PHE A 7 -4.11 35.68 10.13
CA PHE A 7 -3.69 34.28 10.24
C PHE A 7 -2.18 34.00 10.22
N VAL A 8 -1.64 33.89 11.44
CA VAL A 8 -0.72 32.85 11.91
C VAL A 8 -0.07 32.01 10.79
N ALA A 9 1.09 32.43 10.32
CA ALA A 9 1.99 31.59 9.55
C ALA A 9 2.93 30.85 10.53
N GLU A 10 2.38 29.81 11.14
CA GLU A 10 3.15 28.87 11.95
C GLU A 10 3.87 27.88 11.04
N ALA A 11 5.19 27.81 11.23
CA ALA A 11 6.07 26.67 11.01
C ALA A 11 5.99 25.94 9.65
N LEU A 12 6.96 26.27 8.79
CA LEU A 12 7.58 25.30 7.88
C LEU A 12 8.05 24.07 8.68
N ALA A 13 7.24 23.01 8.69
CA ALA A 13 7.69 21.69 9.07
C ALA A 13 8.30 21.00 7.83
N PRO A 14 9.60 20.65 7.85
CA PRO A 14 10.24 20.00 6.73
C PRO A 14 9.66 18.59 6.56
N ALA A 15 9.60 18.14 5.31
CA ALA A 15 9.31 16.76 4.96
C ALA A 15 10.11 15.82 5.88
N GLN A 16 9.39 15.03 6.68
CA GLN A 16 9.99 13.96 7.46
C GLN A 16 10.55 12.93 6.47
N ALA A 17 11.83 13.08 6.14
CA ALA A 17 12.65 11.96 5.73
C ALA A 17 12.68 10.99 6.93
N PRO A 18 12.19 9.74 6.80
CA PRO A 18 12.31 8.80 7.89
C PRO A 18 13.81 8.57 8.13
N ALA A 19 14.22 8.85 9.36
CA ALA A 19 15.58 8.69 9.82
C ALA A 19 16.06 7.27 9.53
N LEU A 20 17.20 7.19 8.86
CA LEU A 20 18.01 5.99 8.72
C LEU A 20 18.40 5.51 10.13
N GLY A 21 17.94 4.34 10.59
CA GLY A 21 18.60 3.73 11.75
C GLY A 21 17.84 2.69 12.57
N GLU A 22 16.53 2.54 12.46
CA GLU A 22 15.85 1.38 13.04
C GLU A 22 15.69 0.32 11.94
N PRO A 23 15.99 -0.97 12.20
CA PRO A 23 15.70 -2.01 11.23
C PRO A 23 14.19 -1.95 10.97
N MET A 24 13.78 -1.48 9.78
CA MET A 24 12.37 -1.44 9.45
C MET A 24 11.82 -2.85 9.58
N ASP A 25 10.91 -3.03 10.53
CA ASP A 25 10.22 -4.29 10.72
C ASP A 25 9.43 -4.62 9.43
N ILE A 26 9.49 -5.87 9.01
CA ILE A 26 8.95 -6.34 7.71
C ILE A 26 7.46 -5.95 7.59
N MET A 27 6.71 -6.07 8.68
CA MET A 27 5.29 -5.74 8.69
C MET A 27 5.02 -4.24 8.56
N THR A 28 5.87 -3.39 9.14
CA THR A 28 5.78 -1.94 8.97
C THR A 28 6.17 -1.49 7.57
N ALA A 29 7.19 -2.13 6.98
CA ALA A 29 7.60 -1.87 5.61
C ALA A 29 6.49 -2.22 4.60
N LEU A 30 5.82 -3.36 4.77
CA LEU A 30 4.68 -3.75 3.93
C LEU A 30 3.55 -2.72 3.98
N GLN A 31 3.19 -2.22 5.16
CA GLN A 31 2.16 -1.19 5.29
C GLN A 31 2.52 0.10 4.55
N LEU A 32 3.79 0.54 4.62
CA LEU A 32 4.26 1.73 3.90
C LEU A 32 4.24 1.52 2.38
N VAL A 33 4.63 0.35 1.89
CA VAL A 33 4.59 0.01 0.46
C VAL A 33 3.15 0.03 -0.05
N LEU A 34 2.20 -0.60 0.66
CA LEU A 34 0.80 -0.60 0.25
C LEU A 34 0.21 0.82 0.22
N ARG A 35 0.55 1.67 1.19
CA ARG A 35 0.12 3.08 1.20
C ARG A 35 0.66 3.86 0.00
N LYS A 36 1.94 3.67 -0.34
CA LYS A 36 2.56 4.28 -1.53
C LYS A 36 1.95 3.77 -2.83
N SER A 37 1.80 2.46 -2.99
CA SER A 37 1.20 1.84 -4.19
C SER A 37 -0.24 2.30 -4.42
N ARG A 38 -1.01 2.49 -3.34
CA ARG A 38 -2.37 3.04 -3.42
C ARG A 38 -2.38 4.48 -3.96
N ALA A 39 -1.43 5.33 -3.57
CA ALA A 39 -1.34 6.70 -4.07
C ALA A 39 -1.04 6.77 -5.58
N HIS A 40 -0.36 5.75 -6.13
CA HIS A 40 -0.01 5.65 -7.54
C HIS A 40 -0.94 4.74 -8.37
N ASN A 41 -2.12 4.36 -7.84
CA ASN A 41 -3.08 3.44 -8.47
C ASN A 41 -2.46 2.07 -8.88
N GLY A 42 -1.40 1.64 -8.20
CA GLY A 42 -0.70 0.38 -8.48
C GLY A 42 -1.19 -0.81 -7.67
N LEU A 43 -2.37 -0.71 -7.03
CA LEU A 43 -2.89 -1.71 -6.11
C LEU A 43 -4.24 -2.21 -6.61
N SER A 44 -4.28 -3.46 -7.06
CA SER A 44 -5.49 -4.15 -7.54
C SER A 44 -6.16 -4.89 -6.39
N ARG A 45 -7.49 -4.78 -6.28
CA ARG A 45 -8.21 -5.29 -5.10
C ARG A 45 -9.39 -6.16 -5.52
N GLY A 46 -9.49 -7.32 -4.90
CA GLY A 46 -10.50 -8.33 -5.22
C GLY A 46 -9.94 -9.45 -6.10
N LEU A 47 -10.56 -10.63 -6.00
CA LEU A 47 -10.05 -11.86 -6.62
C LEU A 47 -9.98 -11.77 -8.15
N HIS A 48 -10.99 -11.17 -8.78
CA HIS A 48 -11.03 -11.06 -10.24
C HIS A 48 -9.94 -10.12 -10.79
N GLU A 49 -9.77 -8.95 -10.17
CA GLU A 49 -8.72 -8.01 -10.58
C GLU A 49 -7.33 -8.58 -10.32
N ALA A 50 -7.13 -9.24 -9.16
CA ALA A 50 -5.87 -9.89 -8.83
C ALA A 50 -5.51 -10.96 -9.87
N ALA A 51 -6.43 -11.89 -10.19
CA ALA A 51 -6.21 -12.92 -11.20
C ALA A 51 -5.84 -12.30 -12.57
N LYS A 52 -6.54 -11.26 -13.00
CA LYS A 52 -6.27 -10.56 -14.28
C LYS A 52 -4.88 -9.92 -14.33
N VAL A 53 -4.37 -9.41 -13.21
CA VAL A 53 -3.06 -8.74 -13.14
C VAL A 53 -1.92 -9.77 -13.03
N ILE A 54 -2.19 -10.88 -12.35
CA ILE A 54 -1.28 -12.03 -12.26
C ILE A 54 -1.12 -12.68 -13.64
N GLU A 55 -2.21 -12.94 -14.37
CA GLU A 55 -2.18 -13.48 -15.74
C GLU A 55 -1.44 -12.57 -16.73
N LYS A 56 -1.50 -11.26 -16.51
CA LYS A 56 -0.74 -10.28 -17.33
C LYS A 56 0.74 -10.18 -16.95
N HIS A 57 1.19 -10.91 -15.93
CA HIS A 57 2.55 -10.84 -15.37
C HIS A 57 2.98 -9.43 -14.95
N VAL A 58 2.02 -8.57 -14.57
CA VAL A 58 2.28 -7.22 -14.05
C VAL A 58 2.36 -7.21 -12.53
N ALA A 59 1.82 -8.24 -11.87
CA ALA A 59 1.84 -8.38 -10.42
C ALA A 59 3.28 -8.59 -9.91
N GLN A 60 3.74 -7.71 -9.02
CA GLN A 60 5.04 -7.84 -8.33
C GLN A 60 4.91 -8.55 -6.98
N LEU A 61 3.77 -8.39 -6.30
CA LEU A 61 3.54 -8.92 -4.97
C LEU A 61 2.04 -9.22 -4.80
N CYS A 62 1.73 -10.42 -4.29
CA CYS A 62 0.36 -10.84 -3.96
C CYS A 62 0.25 -11.08 -2.45
N VAL A 63 -0.79 -10.51 -1.82
CA VAL A 63 -1.10 -10.73 -0.41
C VAL A 63 -2.43 -11.46 -0.33
N LEU A 64 -2.43 -12.59 0.38
CA LEU A 64 -3.62 -13.39 0.65
C LEU A 64 -3.74 -13.60 2.16
N ALA A 65 -4.95 -13.41 2.69
CA ALA A 65 -5.24 -13.71 4.09
C ALA A 65 -5.32 -15.23 4.30
N GLU A 66 -4.78 -15.72 5.40
CA GLU A 66 -4.80 -17.15 5.73
C GLU A 66 -6.23 -17.64 6.04
N ASP A 67 -7.06 -16.75 6.61
CA ASP A 67 -8.44 -17.02 7.00
C ASP A 67 -9.43 -16.81 5.83
N CYS A 68 -9.34 -17.64 4.79
CA CYS A 68 -10.32 -17.67 3.69
C CYS A 68 -11.41 -18.74 3.94
N ASP A 69 -12.69 -18.36 3.79
CA ASP A 69 -13.83 -19.28 4.00
C ASP A 69 -13.83 -20.51 3.07
N GLN A 70 -13.31 -20.34 1.85
CA GLN A 70 -13.17 -21.42 0.87
C GLN A 70 -11.70 -21.68 0.54
N ALA A 71 -11.24 -22.90 0.83
CA ALA A 71 -9.88 -23.33 0.57
C ALA A 71 -9.50 -23.30 -0.93
N ASP A 72 -10.48 -23.31 -1.82
CA ASP A 72 -10.25 -23.28 -3.27
C ASP A 72 -9.70 -21.93 -3.74
N TYR A 73 -10.06 -20.81 -3.09
CA TYR A 73 -9.47 -19.51 -3.41
C TYR A 73 -7.98 -19.47 -3.07
N VAL A 74 -7.59 -20.08 -1.96
CA VAL A 74 -6.17 -20.18 -1.57
C VAL A 74 -5.39 -21.02 -2.57
N LYS A 75 -5.96 -22.14 -3.04
CA LYS A 75 -5.34 -22.99 -4.07
C LYS A 75 -5.19 -22.25 -5.40
N LEU A 76 -6.23 -21.55 -5.84
CA LEU A 76 -6.22 -20.80 -7.10
C LEU A 76 -5.14 -19.71 -7.09
N VAL A 77 -5.09 -18.88 -6.04
CA VAL A 77 -4.10 -17.80 -5.96
C VAL A 77 -2.68 -18.37 -5.87
N LYS A 78 -2.45 -19.42 -5.08
CA LYS A 78 -1.13 -20.07 -5.00
C LYS A 78 -0.70 -20.69 -6.33
N ALA A 79 -1.63 -21.28 -7.10
CA ALA A 79 -1.34 -21.85 -8.40
C ALA A 79 -1.04 -20.78 -9.45
N LEU A 80 -1.70 -19.62 -9.39
CA LEU A 80 -1.44 -18.49 -10.30
C LEU A 80 -0.14 -17.74 -9.97
N CYS A 81 0.34 -17.80 -8.74
CA CYS A 81 1.58 -17.16 -8.29
C CYS A 81 2.84 -18.04 -8.45
N ALA A 82 2.70 -19.28 -8.94
CA ALA A 82 3.81 -20.18 -9.26
C ALA A 82 4.30 -19.95 -10.70
#